data_AF-A0A0C9YTR6-F1
#
_entry.id   AF-A0A0C9YTR6-F1
#
_cell.length_a   1.000
_cell.length_b   1.000
_cell.length_c   1.000
_cell.angle_alpha   90.00
_cell.angle_beta   90.00
_cell.angle_gamma   90.00
#
_symmetry.space_group_name_H-M   'P 1'
#
loop_
_entity.id
_entity.type
_entity.pdbx_description
1 polymer ?
#
loop_
_entity_poly.entity_id
_entity_poly.type
_entity_poly.pdbx_seq_one_letter_code
_entity_poly.pdbx_strand_id
1 'polypeptide(L)'
;MTTPVESTTNRLTTCCDRLMASGLYLGDSTLPTRLHWVPEGRGHVLVYRPHMGDGNPHDPEIAKPLDDESVPISSQSPDHSFSPPPEPAELCAIVRIDRDHFWLTSDGGYLGPNDICKEFLDVKPSCALSSPGLEPMASDFLTVLQMLRLLMEKCVTPGYSSGKSFFSTKMNGPPRFKLRHQLFERIDTGLANDDELGDPSTSTGLFSCASAPYSG
;
A
#
# COMPACT_ATOMS: atom_id res chain seq x y z
N MET A 1 1.74 31.93 -23.50
CA MET A 1 0.87 31.92 -22.30
C MET A 1 0.14 30.59 -22.28
N THR A 2 0.72 29.59 -21.63
CA THR A 2 0.08 28.28 -21.39
C THR A 2 -0.89 28.43 -20.23
N THR A 3 -2.10 27.90 -20.36
CA THR A 3 -3.12 28.08 -19.32
C THR A 3 -2.84 27.15 -18.13
N PRO A 4 -3.16 27.53 -16.87
CA PRO A 4 -2.83 26.74 -15.68
C PRO A 4 -3.42 25.31 -15.67
N VAL A 5 -4.54 25.12 -16.37
CA VAL A 5 -5.25 23.84 -16.49
C VAL A 5 -4.45 22.85 -17.33
N GLU A 6 -3.89 23.29 -18.47
CA GLU A 6 -3.05 22.45 -19.34
C GLU A 6 -1.79 21.96 -18.60
N SER A 7 -1.22 22.80 -17.74
CA SER A 7 -0.06 22.42 -16.93
C SER A 7 -0.40 21.33 -15.90
N THR A 8 -1.58 21.40 -15.28
CA THR A 8 -2.00 20.42 -14.27
C THR A 8 -2.32 19.06 -14.88
N THR A 9 -3.05 19.03 -15.99
CA THR A 9 -3.37 17.78 -16.70
C THR A 9 -2.10 17.08 -17.17
N ASN A 10 -1.14 17.81 -17.77
CA ASN A 10 0.12 17.22 -18.21
C ASN A 10 0.90 16.58 -17.06
N ARG A 11 0.95 17.24 -15.89
CA ARG A 11 1.61 16.68 -14.71
C ARG A 11 0.93 15.42 -14.19
N LEU A 12 -0.41 15.38 -14.24
CA LEU A 12 -1.17 14.21 -13.83
C LEU A 12 -0.96 13.04 -14.80
N THR A 13 -0.95 13.29 -16.11
CA THR A 13 -0.64 12.27 -17.11
C THR A 13 0.75 11.67 -16.88
N THR A 14 1.78 12.50 -16.74
CA THR A 14 3.13 12.02 -16.43
C THR A 14 3.19 11.25 -15.10
N CYS A 15 2.41 11.66 -14.10
CA CYS A 15 2.29 10.92 -12.85
C CYS A 15 1.68 9.53 -13.07
N CYS A 16 0.57 9.46 -13.81
CA CYS A 16 -0.11 8.21 -14.16
C CYS A 16 0.81 7.26 -14.92
N ASP A 17 1.54 7.75 -15.93
CA ASP A 17 2.50 6.94 -16.71
C ASP A 17 3.60 6.36 -15.80
N ARG A 18 4.13 7.16 -14.88
CA ARG A 18 5.13 6.71 -13.89
C ARG A 18 4.55 5.67 -12.93
N LEU A 19 3.31 5.85 -12.49
CA LEU A 19 2.64 4.90 -11.62
C LEU A 19 2.37 3.58 -12.36
N MET A 20 1.91 3.62 -13.60
CA MET A 20 1.76 2.44 -14.45
C MET A 20 3.10 1.69 -14.60
N ALA A 21 4.19 2.42 -14.89
CA ALA A 21 5.53 1.85 -15.02
C ALA A 21 6.07 1.22 -13.72
N SER A 22 5.62 1.69 -12.54
CA SER A 22 6.00 1.09 -11.25
C SER A 22 5.49 -0.34 -11.07
N GLY A 23 4.42 -0.72 -11.79
CA GLY A 23 3.77 -2.01 -11.63
C GLY A 23 2.98 -2.20 -10.33
N LEU A 24 2.80 -1.14 -9.53
CA LEU A 24 2.06 -1.14 -8.26
C LEU A 24 0.83 -0.22 -8.28
N TYR A 25 0.47 0.31 -9.47
CA TYR A 25 -0.68 1.17 -9.63
C TYR A 25 -2.00 0.39 -9.67
N LEU A 26 -2.94 0.76 -8.81
CA LEU A 26 -4.24 0.11 -8.68
C LEU A 26 -5.16 0.31 -9.89
N GLY A 27 -4.87 1.26 -10.78
CA GLY A 27 -5.58 1.38 -12.05
C GLY A 27 -5.15 0.35 -13.10
N ASP A 28 -4.06 -0.39 -12.87
CA ASP A 28 -3.61 -1.46 -13.73
C ASP A 28 -4.36 -2.77 -13.43
N SER A 29 -5.22 -3.21 -14.35
CA SER A 29 -6.00 -4.43 -14.19
C SER A 29 -5.17 -5.72 -14.14
N THR A 30 -3.89 -5.68 -14.54
CA THR A 30 -2.98 -6.83 -14.47
C THR A 30 -2.33 -7.00 -13.10
N LEU A 31 -2.42 -5.98 -12.23
CA LEU A 31 -1.81 -5.96 -10.91
C LEU A 31 -2.10 -7.21 -10.04
N PRO A 32 -3.32 -7.79 -10.00
CA PRO A 32 -3.63 -8.91 -9.11
C PRO A 32 -2.85 -10.20 -9.37
N THR A 33 -2.24 -10.37 -10.55
CA THR A 33 -1.42 -11.54 -10.87
C THR A 33 -0.01 -11.45 -10.27
N ARG A 34 0.40 -10.23 -9.89
CA ARG A 34 1.71 -9.91 -9.30
C ARG A 34 1.65 -9.72 -7.78
N LEU A 35 0.46 -9.74 -7.20
CA LEU A 35 0.25 -9.57 -5.76
C LEU A 35 -0.21 -10.86 -5.12
N HIS A 36 0.34 -11.19 -3.96
CA HIS A 36 -0.11 -12.33 -3.16
C HIS A 36 -0.02 -12.03 -1.68
N TRP A 37 -0.91 -12.65 -0.90
CA TRP A 37 -0.91 -12.55 0.56
C TRP A 37 0.03 -13.61 1.13
N VAL A 38 0.96 -13.20 1.99
CA VAL A 38 1.89 -14.07 2.69
C VAL A 38 1.57 -14.00 4.20
N PRO A 39 1.45 -15.16 4.90
CA PRO A 39 1.28 -15.16 6.34
C PRO A 39 2.49 -14.54 7.05
N GLU A 40 2.24 -13.63 7.98
CA GLU A 40 3.27 -13.04 8.83
C GLU A 40 2.75 -13.00 10.28
N GLY A 41 3.29 -13.88 11.14
CA GLY A 41 2.84 -14.04 12.51
C GLY A 41 1.36 -14.44 12.59
N ARG A 42 0.50 -13.53 13.08
CA ARG A 42 -0.96 -13.71 13.16
C ARG A 42 -1.72 -13.00 12.02
N GLY A 43 -1.00 -12.31 11.14
CA GLY A 43 -1.55 -11.50 10.06
C GLY A 43 -1.19 -12.04 8.68
N HIS A 44 -1.56 -11.27 7.66
CA HIS A 44 -1.14 -11.48 6.29
C HIS A 44 -0.61 -10.15 5.74
N VAL A 45 0.48 -10.22 5.00
CA VAL A 45 1.05 -9.07 4.28
C VAL A 45 0.88 -9.29 2.79
N LEU A 46 0.45 -8.24 2.10
CA LEU A 46 0.38 -8.25 0.65
C LEU A 46 1.78 -7.94 0.12
N VAL A 47 2.34 -8.83 -0.68
CA VAL A 47 3.68 -8.68 -1.23
C VAL A 47 3.64 -8.65 -2.76
N TYR A 48 4.61 -7.96 -3.35
CA TYR A 48 4.77 -7.88 -4.79
C TYR A 48 5.75 -8.95 -5.28
N ARG A 49 5.33 -9.73 -6.28
CA ARG A 49 6.20 -10.63 -7.04
C ARG A 49 6.31 -10.04 -8.44
N PRO A 50 7.48 -9.50 -8.82
CA PRO A 50 7.72 -9.13 -10.21
C PRO A 50 7.42 -10.33 -11.09
N HIS A 51 6.66 -10.13 -12.16
CA HIS A 51 6.51 -11.16 -13.16
C HIS A 51 7.90 -11.38 -13.75
N MET A 52 8.54 -12.52 -13.43
CA MET A 52 9.67 -13.01 -14.18
C MET A 52 9.10 -13.39 -15.55
N GLY A 53 9.01 -12.41 -16.46
CA GLY A 53 8.69 -12.70 -17.86
C GLY A 53 9.71 -13.71 -18.36
N ASP A 54 9.22 -14.79 -18.98
CA ASP A 54 9.97 -15.91 -19.57
C ASP A 54 11.46 -15.62 -19.75
N GLY A 55 12.21 -15.80 -18.66
CA GLY A 55 13.65 -15.85 -18.70
C GLY A 55 13.98 -17.17 -19.35
N ASN A 56 14.30 -17.12 -20.64
CA ASN A 56 14.92 -18.14 -21.47
C ASN A 56 15.35 -19.42 -20.69
N PRO A 57 14.79 -20.61 -20.96
CA PRO A 57 15.19 -21.88 -20.32
C PRO A 57 16.61 -22.35 -20.69
N HIS A 58 17.45 -21.46 -21.22
CA HIS A 58 18.86 -21.66 -21.48
C HIS A 58 19.68 -20.70 -20.61
N ASP A 59 19.93 -21.11 -19.37
CA ASP A 59 21.28 -20.99 -18.84
C ASP A 59 21.72 -22.37 -18.32
N PRO A 60 22.95 -22.79 -18.66
CA PRO A 60 23.34 -24.19 -18.68
C PRO A 60 23.64 -24.70 -17.28
N GLU A 61 23.09 -25.88 -17.02
CA GLU A 61 23.71 -27.00 -16.32
C GLU A 61 25.23 -26.81 -16.11
N ILE A 62 25.61 -26.30 -14.94
CA ILE A 62 26.96 -26.51 -14.43
C ILE A 62 27.02 -27.96 -13.99
N ALA A 63 27.39 -28.83 -14.94
CA ALA A 63 27.83 -30.18 -14.67
C ALA A 63 28.92 -30.14 -13.59
N LYS A 64 28.66 -30.77 -12.44
CA LYS A 64 29.73 -31.19 -11.53
C LYS A 64 30.04 -32.66 -11.79
N PRO A 65 31.32 -33.06 -11.84
CA PRO A 65 31.70 -34.42 -12.20
C PRO A 65 31.30 -35.42 -11.10
N LEU A 66 30.98 -36.63 -11.55
CA LEU A 66 30.93 -37.84 -10.72
C LEU A 66 32.30 -38.12 -10.05
N ASP A 67 32.21 -38.87 -8.95
CA ASP A 67 33.23 -39.52 -8.08
C ASP A 67 33.05 -38.96 -6.65
N ASP A 68 32.86 -39.72 -5.57
CA ASP A 68 33.04 -41.13 -5.24
C ASP A 68 32.28 -41.44 -3.91
N GLU A 69 32.12 -42.72 -3.59
CA GLU A 69 31.44 -43.37 -2.48
C GLU A 69 31.50 -42.75 -1.06
N SER A 70 30.31 -42.72 -0.43
CA SER A 70 29.98 -43.22 0.92
C SER A 70 30.11 -42.36 2.21
N VAL A 71 29.00 -42.41 2.99
CA VAL A 71 28.82 -42.22 4.47
C VAL A 71 28.58 -40.77 5.00
N PRO A 72 27.75 -40.52 6.05
CA PRO A 72 26.46 -41.08 6.47
C PRO A 72 25.33 -40.00 6.50
N ILE A 73 24.08 -40.43 6.67
CA ILE A 73 22.90 -39.60 6.88
C ILE A 73 23.08 -38.75 8.15
N SER A 74 23.46 -37.49 7.97
CA SER A 74 23.38 -36.48 9.01
C SER A 74 21.94 -35.96 9.05
N SER A 75 21.19 -36.37 10.06
CA SER A 75 19.91 -35.80 10.44
C SER A 75 20.13 -34.37 10.95
N GLN A 76 20.40 -33.44 10.04
CA GLN A 76 20.30 -32.01 10.33
C GLN A 76 18.82 -31.66 10.42
N SER A 77 18.38 -31.32 11.63
CA SER A 77 17.18 -30.52 11.84
C SER A 77 17.15 -29.38 10.81
N PRO A 78 15.99 -29.01 10.27
CA PRO A 78 15.89 -27.83 9.44
C PRO A 78 16.37 -26.65 10.28
N ASP A 79 17.56 -26.14 9.95
CA ASP A 79 17.99 -24.82 10.39
C ASP A 79 16.82 -23.90 10.13
N HIS A 80 16.30 -23.29 11.20
CA HIS A 80 15.36 -22.19 11.10
C HIS A 80 16.14 -21.04 10.48
N SER A 81 16.29 -21.10 9.15
CA SER A 81 16.71 -19.99 8.33
C SER A 81 15.78 -18.85 8.67
N PHE A 82 16.29 -17.88 9.43
CA PHE A 82 15.62 -16.62 9.69
C PHE A 82 15.59 -15.86 8.36
N SER A 83 14.69 -16.25 7.47
CA SER A 83 14.39 -15.47 6.28
C SER A 83 13.91 -14.10 6.74
N PRO A 84 14.38 -13.00 6.13
CA PRO A 84 13.91 -11.67 6.48
C PRO A 84 12.38 -11.59 6.31
N PRO A 85 11.69 -10.74 7.10
CA PRO A 85 10.27 -10.51 6.94
C PRO A 85 9.93 -10.13 5.50
N PRO A 86 8.76 -10.55 4.98
CA PRO A 86 8.33 -10.19 3.65
C PRO A 86 8.18 -8.67 3.50
N GLU A 87 8.70 -8.11 2.41
CA GLU A 87 8.56 -6.68 2.10
C GLU A 87 7.11 -6.37 1.64
N PRO A 88 6.38 -5.46 2.31
CA PRO A 88 5.02 -5.09 1.93
C PRO A 88 4.96 -4.37 0.57
N ALA A 89 3.92 -4.66 -0.21
CA ALA A 89 3.65 -3.97 -1.47
C ALA A 89 3.06 -2.57 -1.23
N GLU A 90 3.74 -1.54 -1.73
CA GLU A 90 3.25 -0.15 -1.69
C GLU A 90 2.32 0.14 -2.87
N LEU A 91 1.01 -0.01 -2.64
CA LEU A 91 0.01 0.21 -3.68
C LEU A 91 -0.24 1.70 -3.91
N CYS A 92 -0.26 2.10 -5.18
CA CYS A 92 -0.49 3.49 -5.57
C CYS A 92 -1.84 3.70 -6.26
N ALA A 93 -2.46 4.86 -6.07
CA ALA A 93 -3.64 5.28 -6.82
C ALA A 93 -3.68 6.82 -6.98
N ILE A 94 -4.30 7.31 -8.05
CA ILE A 94 -4.62 8.73 -8.21
C ILE A 94 -6.08 8.91 -7.83
N VAL A 95 -6.32 9.71 -6.79
CA VAL A 95 -7.65 9.92 -6.22
C VAL A 95 -7.81 11.37 -5.81
N ARG A 96 -9.06 11.78 -5.62
CA ARG A 96 -9.39 13.07 -5.00
C ARG A 96 -9.86 12.82 -3.58
N ILE A 97 -9.36 13.64 -2.66
CA ILE A 97 -9.90 13.73 -1.31
C ILE A 97 -11.30 14.36 -1.39
N ASP A 98 -12.27 13.65 -0.84
CA ASP A 98 -13.65 14.13 -0.75
C ASP A 98 -13.75 15.23 0.32
N ARG A 99 -14.07 16.45 -0.12
CA ARG A 99 -14.13 17.64 0.74
C ARG A 99 -15.19 17.51 1.84
N ASP A 100 -16.26 16.79 1.57
CA ASP A 100 -17.38 16.64 2.52
C ASP A 100 -17.10 15.54 3.57
N HIS A 101 -16.04 14.74 3.37
CA HIS A 101 -15.71 13.59 4.21
C HIS A 101 -14.20 13.54 4.48
N PHE A 102 -13.63 14.72 4.75
CA PHE A 102 -12.23 14.91 5.07
C PHE A 102 -12.05 15.22 6.56
N TRP A 103 -11.69 14.21 7.37
CA TRP A 103 -11.51 14.35 8.81
C TRP A 103 -10.06 14.58 9.19
N LEU A 104 -9.46 15.58 8.54
CA LEU A 104 -8.12 16.08 8.84
C LEU A 104 -8.19 17.34 9.71
N THR A 105 -9.34 17.58 10.35
CA THR A 105 -9.48 18.52 11.44
C THR A 105 -8.61 18.07 12.61
N SER A 106 -8.12 19.01 13.42
CA SER A 106 -7.28 18.72 14.58
C SER A 106 -7.94 17.77 15.58
N ASP A 107 -9.27 17.66 15.54
CA ASP A 107 -10.05 16.77 16.38
C ASP A 107 -10.39 15.41 15.75
N GLY A 108 -10.00 15.17 14.49
CA GLY A 108 -10.30 13.96 13.73
C GLY A 108 -11.80 13.62 13.63
N GLY A 109 -12.69 14.59 13.85
CA GLY A 109 -14.14 14.37 13.91
C GLY A 109 -14.63 13.77 15.23
N TYR A 110 -13.91 13.96 16.34
CA TYR A 110 -14.34 13.48 17.65
C TYR A 110 -15.62 14.16 18.12
N LEU A 111 -16.69 13.37 18.29
CA LEU A 111 -17.99 13.84 18.79
C LEU A 111 -18.19 13.55 20.29
N GLY A 112 -17.11 13.27 21.01
CA GLY A 112 -17.17 12.77 22.40
C GLY A 112 -17.23 11.25 22.50
N PRO A 113 -17.18 10.71 23.75
CA PRO A 113 -17.18 9.28 23.99
C PRO A 113 -18.42 8.60 23.44
N ASN A 114 -18.24 7.51 22.69
CA ASN A 114 -19.31 6.68 22.15
C ASN A 114 -18.93 5.18 22.19
N ASP A 115 -19.73 4.31 21.57
CA ASP A 115 -19.47 2.86 21.58
C ASP A 115 -18.19 2.45 20.83
N ILE A 116 -17.70 3.29 19.92
CA ILE A 116 -16.55 2.99 19.05
C ILE A 116 -15.29 3.73 19.48
N CYS A 117 -15.42 5.00 19.90
CA CYS A 117 -14.32 5.87 20.27
C CYS A 117 -14.58 6.41 21.68
N LYS A 118 -13.82 5.90 22.67
CA LYS A 118 -14.02 6.23 24.08
C LYS A 118 -13.30 7.51 24.46
N GLU A 119 -12.11 7.68 23.91
CA GLU A 119 -11.25 8.82 24.17
C GLU A 119 -10.86 9.50 22.87
N PHE A 120 -10.50 10.79 22.99
CA PHE A 120 -9.96 11.56 21.87
C PHE A 120 -8.72 10.90 21.24
N LEU A 121 -7.89 10.25 22.06
CA LEU A 121 -6.70 9.52 21.64
C LEU A 121 -7.02 8.26 20.82
N ASP A 122 -8.25 7.76 20.87
CA ASP A 122 -8.70 6.60 20.08
C ASP A 122 -9.13 6.98 18.67
N VAL A 123 -9.27 8.28 18.40
CA VAL A 123 -9.68 8.79 17.09
C VAL A 123 -8.60 8.43 16.07
N LYS A 124 -9.01 7.81 14.97
CA LYS A 124 -8.16 7.52 13.81
C LYS A 124 -8.56 8.45 12.67
N PRO A 125 -7.84 9.58 12.46
CA PRO A 125 -8.13 10.48 11.37
C PRO A 125 -8.15 9.73 10.04
N SER A 126 -9.24 9.90 9.31
CA SER A 126 -9.45 9.24 8.02
C SER A 126 -10.06 10.22 7.03
N CYS A 127 -9.83 9.98 5.75
CA CYS A 127 -10.48 10.71 4.69
C CYS A 127 -11.20 9.73 3.76
N ALA A 128 -12.33 10.18 3.18
CA ALA A 128 -12.90 9.47 2.05
C ALA A 128 -12.23 9.95 0.75
N LEU A 129 -12.01 9.01 -0.14
CA LEU A 129 -11.40 9.20 -1.43
C LEU A 129 -12.46 8.94 -2.52
N SER A 130 -12.48 9.81 -3.52
CA SER A 130 -13.42 9.81 -4.63
C SER A 130 -12.68 9.88 -5.98
N SER A 131 -13.45 9.76 -7.07
CA SER A 131 -12.91 9.92 -8.42
C SER A 131 -12.15 11.26 -8.56
N PRO A 132 -10.98 11.26 -9.22
CA PRO A 132 -10.22 12.49 -9.46
C PRO A 132 -10.96 13.50 -10.36
N GLY A 133 -11.91 13.03 -11.18
CA GLY A 133 -12.72 13.89 -12.05
C GLY A 133 -11.97 14.49 -13.24
N LEU A 134 -10.77 14.00 -13.52
CA LEU A 134 -9.92 14.40 -14.65
C LEU A 134 -9.50 13.14 -15.41
N GLU A 135 -9.67 13.13 -16.72
CA GLU A 135 -9.21 12.04 -17.58
C GLU A 135 -7.68 12.08 -17.78
N PRO A 136 -7.02 10.93 -17.96
CA PRO A 136 -7.57 9.57 -17.97
C PRO A 136 -7.88 8.96 -16.58
N MET A 137 -7.47 9.60 -15.49
CA MET A 137 -7.53 9.00 -14.14
C MET A 137 -8.97 8.78 -13.63
N ALA A 138 -9.94 9.54 -14.14
CA ALA A 138 -11.34 9.34 -13.83
C ALA A 138 -11.81 7.96 -14.33
N SER A 139 -11.34 7.51 -15.51
CA SER A 139 -11.62 6.18 -16.03
C SER A 139 -10.96 5.06 -15.20
N ASP A 140 -9.72 5.27 -14.72
CA ASP A 140 -9.00 4.32 -13.87
C ASP A 140 -9.68 4.07 -12.52
N PHE A 141 -10.43 5.05 -12.01
CA PHE A 141 -10.99 4.99 -10.66
C PHE A 141 -11.89 3.77 -10.44
N LEU A 142 -12.64 3.34 -11.44
CA LEU A 142 -13.45 2.12 -11.33
C LEU A 142 -12.57 0.87 -11.21
N THR A 143 -11.46 0.82 -11.94
CA THR A 143 -10.46 -0.25 -11.84
C THR A 143 -9.82 -0.25 -10.46
N VAL A 144 -9.44 0.91 -9.92
CA VAL A 144 -8.91 1.05 -8.56
C VAL A 144 -9.86 0.45 -7.53
N LEU A 145 -11.16 0.81 -7.59
CA LEU A 145 -12.16 0.27 -6.68
C LEU A 145 -12.32 -1.24 -6.82
N GLN A 146 -12.30 -1.76 -8.05
CA GLN A 146 -12.39 -3.19 -8.31
C GLN A 146 -11.17 -3.93 -7.77
N MET A 147 -9.96 -3.42 -7.99
CA MET A 147 -8.72 -4.01 -7.48
C MET A 147 -8.71 -4.06 -5.96
N LEU A 148 -9.11 -2.97 -5.29
CA LEU A 148 -9.22 -2.93 -3.84
C LEU A 148 -10.22 -3.99 -3.31
N ARG A 149 -11.38 -4.18 -3.96
CA ARG A 149 -12.33 -5.25 -3.60
C ARG A 149 -11.73 -6.64 -3.76
N LEU A 150 -11.07 -6.90 -4.89
CA LEU A 150 -10.43 -8.19 -5.15
C LEU A 150 -9.34 -8.51 -4.11
N LEU A 151 -8.51 -7.51 -3.76
CA LEU A 151 -7.47 -7.67 -2.76
C LEU A 151 -8.05 -7.96 -1.37
N MET A 152 -9.12 -7.25 -0.99
CA MET A 152 -9.82 -7.48 0.27
C MET A 152 -10.44 -8.87 0.36
N GLU A 153 -11.09 -9.34 -0.71
CA GLU A 153 -11.73 -10.66 -0.76
C GLU A 153 -10.69 -11.79 -0.60
N LYS A 154 -9.51 -11.63 -1.20
CA LYS A 154 -8.39 -12.56 -1.06
C LYS A 154 -7.73 -12.53 0.32
N CYS A 155 -7.91 -11.46 1.10
CA CYS A 155 -7.33 -11.29 2.43
C CYS A 155 -8.18 -11.92 3.55
N VAL A 156 -9.40 -12.38 3.25
CA VAL A 156 -10.32 -12.87 4.28
C VAL A 156 -9.75 -14.15 4.89
N THR A 157 -9.31 -14.03 6.15
CA THR A 157 -8.90 -15.17 6.97
C THR A 157 -10.04 -16.18 7.02
N PRO A 158 -9.82 -17.47 6.69
CA PRO A 158 -10.85 -18.48 6.76
C PRO A 158 -11.56 -18.46 8.13
N GLY A 159 -12.89 -18.32 8.12
CA GLY A 159 -13.71 -18.24 9.34
C GLY A 159 -14.13 -16.83 9.78
N TYR A 160 -13.59 -15.76 9.17
CA TYR A 160 -14.08 -14.40 9.37
C TYR A 160 -15.06 -14.01 8.26
N SER A 161 -16.33 -13.79 8.60
CA SER A 161 -17.30 -13.18 7.70
C SER A 161 -16.88 -11.73 7.38
N SER A 162 -17.18 -11.27 6.15
CA SER A 162 -16.97 -9.90 5.65
C SER A 162 -17.03 -8.84 6.75
N GLY A 163 -15.85 -8.40 7.21
CA GLY A 163 -15.73 -7.35 8.21
C GLY A 163 -16.17 -6.00 7.64
N LYS A 164 -16.23 -4.98 8.53
CA LYS A 164 -16.44 -3.57 8.13
C LYS A 164 -15.46 -3.21 7.01
N SER A 165 -15.97 -3.07 5.80
CA SER A 165 -15.16 -2.63 4.67
C SER A 165 -14.80 -1.15 4.82
N PHE A 166 -13.67 -0.73 4.24
CA PHE A 166 -13.35 0.69 4.12
C PHE A 166 -14.10 1.38 2.96
N PHE A 167 -14.91 0.65 2.17
CA PHE A 167 -15.85 1.25 1.22
C PHE A 167 -17.03 1.93 1.94
N SER A 168 -17.46 3.08 1.42
CA SER A 168 -18.66 3.78 1.93
C SER A 168 -19.93 3.03 1.53
N THR A 169 -20.85 2.83 2.48
CA THR A 169 -22.11 2.11 2.30
C THR A 169 -23.30 2.99 1.90
N LYS A 170 -23.07 4.26 1.52
CA LYS A 170 -24.16 5.14 1.08
C LYS A 170 -24.80 4.58 -0.19
N MET A 171 -26.02 4.02 -0.06
CA MET A 171 -26.74 3.32 -1.14
C MET A 171 -26.85 4.12 -2.44
N ASN A 172 -26.93 5.45 -2.35
CA ASN A 172 -27.13 6.35 -3.50
C ASN A 172 -25.97 7.34 -3.71
N GLY A 173 -24.83 7.11 -3.05
CA GLY A 173 -23.65 7.98 -3.19
C GLY A 173 -22.72 7.50 -4.30
N PRO A 174 -21.90 8.40 -4.89
CA PRO A 174 -20.80 7.95 -5.74
C PRO A 174 -19.86 7.05 -4.92
N PRO A 175 -19.22 6.06 -5.55
CA PRO A 175 -18.38 5.11 -4.84
C PRO A 175 -17.19 5.83 -4.21
N ARG A 176 -16.93 5.50 -2.94
CA ARG A 176 -15.87 6.09 -2.11
C ARG A 176 -15.24 5.02 -1.26
N PHE A 177 -13.98 5.23 -0.91
CA PHE A 177 -13.26 4.37 0.02
C PHE A 177 -12.49 5.23 1.02
N LYS A 178 -12.31 4.73 2.23
CA LYS A 178 -11.64 5.44 3.32
C LYS A 178 -10.18 5.06 3.40
N LEU A 179 -9.33 6.04 3.66
CA LEU A 179 -7.91 5.84 3.97
C LEU A 179 -7.59 6.52 5.30
N ARG A 180 -6.74 5.86 6.10
CA ARG A 180 -6.15 6.45 7.30
C ARG A 180 -4.84 7.11 6.91
N HIS A 181 -4.62 8.32 7.40
CA HIS A 181 -3.42 9.08 7.08
C HIS A 181 -2.27 8.74 8.05
N GLN A 182 -1.09 8.44 7.53
CA GLN A 182 0.09 7.99 8.32
C GLN A 182 0.55 9.02 9.36
N LEU A 183 0.39 10.32 9.07
CA LEU A 183 0.76 11.42 9.99
C LEU A 183 0.07 11.35 11.37
N PHE A 184 -1.02 10.57 11.50
CA PHE A 184 -1.73 10.35 12.76
C PHE A 184 -1.60 8.92 13.27
N GLU A 185 -0.62 8.18 12.75
CA GLU A 185 -0.19 6.95 13.36
C GLU A 185 0.78 7.28 14.50
N ARG A 186 0.70 6.52 15.58
CA ARG A 186 1.69 6.65 16.65
C ARG A 186 3.03 6.36 16.01
N ILE A 187 3.97 7.28 16.17
CA ILE A 187 5.37 6.96 15.93
C ILE A 187 5.70 5.95 17.00
N ASP A 188 5.87 4.68 16.61
CA ASP A 188 6.36 3.66 17.52
C ASP A 188 7.80 4.06 17.85
N THR A 189 7.96 4.83 18.93
CA THR A 189 9.26 5.13 19.53
C THR A 189 9.74 3.88 20.26
N GLY A 190 9.98 2.81 19.51
CA GLY A 190 10.56 1.58 20.00
C GLY A 190 12.07 1.61 19.79
N LEU A 191 12.80 1.71 20.90
CA LEU A 191 14.24 1.42 21.05
C LEU A 191 15.23 2.52 20.59
N ALA A 192 15.26 3.61 21.35
CA ALA A 192 16.52 4.30 21.68
C ALA A 192 16.70 4.29 23.21
N ASN A 193 16.82 3.09 23.78
CA ASN A 193 17.68 2.91 24.94
C ASN A 193 19.01 2.45 24.36
N ASP A 194 19.79 3.40 23.88
CA ASP A 194 21.24 3.22 23.84
C ASP A 194 21.85 4.55 24.28
N ASP A 195 22.48 4.49 25.45
CA ASP A 195 23.49 5.45 25.86
C ASP A 195 24.62 5.41 24.81
N GLU A 196 24.51 6.11 23.69
CA GLU A 196 25.70 6.64 23.01
C GLU A 196 25.40 7.76 22.02
N LEU A 197 26.23 8.79 22.14
CA LEU A 197 26.23 10.03 21.41
C LEU A 197 26.65 9.78 19.94
N GLY A 198 25.72 9.83 18.99
CA GLY A 198 26.06 9.59 17.57
C GLY A 198 25.07 10.15 16.55
N ASP A 199 25.40 11.33 16.02
CA ASP A 199 25.01 12.02 14.77
C ASP A 199 23.57 11.94 14.19
N PRO A 200 22.86 13.08 14.02
CA PRO A 200 21.52 13.13 13.46
C PRO A 200 21.57 13.27 11.93
N SER A 201 21.68 12.18 11.17
CA SER A 201 21.63 12.25 9.70
C SER A 201 21.24 10.95 8.99
N THR A 202 20.02 10.44 9.16
CA THR A 202 19.25 9.81 8.06
C THR A 202 17.80 9.51 8.48
N SER A 203 16.90 10.45 8.23
CA SER A 203 15.46 10.17 8.10
C SER A 203 15.02 10.71 6.75
N THR A 204 15.26 9.94 5.70
CA THR A 204 14.69 10.18 4.37
C THR A 204 13.33 9.50 4.29
N GLY A 205 12.36 10.03 5.05
CA GLY A 205 10.94 9.85 4.78
C GLY A 205 10.55 10.78 3.63
N LEU A 206 10.57 10.27 2.41
CA LEU A 206 10.44 11.04 1.18
C LEU A 206 8.96 11.38 0.90
N PHE A 207 8.41 12.36 1.61
CA PHE A 207 7.10 12.93 1.29
C PHE A 207 7.25 14.02 0.22
N SER A 208 6.92 13.70 -1.03
CA SER A 208 6.72 14.71 -2.08
C SER A 208 5.23 14.99 -2.24
N CYS A 209 4.73 15.97 -1.48
CA CYS A 209 3.41 16.55 -1.71
C CYS A 209 3.60 17.82 -2.55
N ALA A 210 3.37 17.72 -3.86
CA ALA A 210 3.37 18.90 -4.72
C ALA A 210 2.01 19.60 -4.63
N SER A 211 1.86 20.54 -3.70
CA SER A 211 0.73 21.47 -3.68
C SER A 211 0.93 22.53 -4.77
N ALA A 212 -0.12 22.78 -5.57
CA ALA A 212 -0.16 23.95 -6.43
C ALA A 212 -0.48 25.19 -5.57
N PRO A 213 0.17 26.35 -5.79
CA PRO A 213 -0.16 27.56 -5.05
C PRO A 213 -1.58 28.03 -5.40
N TYR A 214 -2.42 28.15 -4.37
CA TYR A 214 -3.64 28.94 -4.43
C TYR A 214 -3.23 30.42 -4.39
N SER A 215 -3.47 31.15 -5.47
CA SER A 215 -3.50 32.61 -5.43
C SER A 215 -4.95 33.04 -5.18
N GLY A 216 -5.16 33.77 -4.07
CA GLY A 216 -6.38 34.54 -3.83
C GLY A 216 -6.46 35.79 -4.70
#